data_AF-A0A9D4P174-F1
#
_entry.id   AF-A0A9D4P174-F1
#
_cell.length_a   1.000
_cell.length_b   1.000
_cell.length_c   1.000
_cell.angle_alpha   90.00
_cell.angle_beta   90.00
_cell.angle_gamma   90.00
#
_symmetry.space_group_name_H-M   'P 1'
#
loop_
_entity.id
_entity.type
_entity.pdbx_description
1 polymer ?
#
loop_
_entity_poly.entity_id
_entity_poly.type
_entity_poly.pdbx_seq_one_letter_code
_entity_poly.pdbx_strand_id
1 'polypeptide(L)'
;MTINKIVPMVIKHCLYPLPQNTQLDESREIFNNMISLSSSKYHLDKYIENLPTYIPAVHEVWNSKIPNTNSVLKFSWVKPSDLCRLILSNKSIVSQLLLEKKYKDDNSDELRYTEHLQCSAERKNRLLGTLQLEFGFDDFSIVNQLGVKNKNHTYMGLYLTFPHIPLKMRLKQKNIFMVMLVNRKDMRENGYQLADIFRPVITDLKSAMTEGILIDNKNFIISISAICGDNKGTYELLGYNTAFQTRSFICLVCGAKGAKMSLELASKE
;
A
#
# COMPACT_ATOMS: atom_id res chain seq x y z
N MET A 1 11.87 16.25 -5.54
CA MET A 1 11.48 15.20 -4.58
C MET A 1 11.59 13.80 -5.20
N THR A 2 12.79 13.39 -5.65
CA THR A 2 13.05 12.00 -6.06
C THR A 2 14.55 11.77 -6.21
N ILE A 3 15.22 11.22 -5.18
CA ILE A 3 16.50 10.47 -5.20
C ILE A 3 16.64 10.03 -3.74
N ASN A 4 16.27 8.79 -3.39
CA ASN A 4 16.58 8.20 -2.07
C ASN A 4 16.46 6.67 -2.07
N LYS A 5 16.60 6.02 -3.24
CA LYS A 5 16.62 4.55 -3.30
C LYS A 5 17.69 4.08 -4.28
N ILE A 6 18.94 4.33 -3.94
CA ILE A 6 20.04 3.53 -4.46
C ILE A 6 20.52 2.68 -3.27
N VAL A 7 20.26 1.37 -3.37
CA VAL A 7 20.64 0.36 -2.39
C VAL A 7 22.18 0.27 -2.36
N PRO A 8 22.83 0.18 -1.18
CA PRO A 8 24.29 0.12 -1.08
C PRO A 8 24.95 -1.04 -1.85
N MET A 9 24.25 -2.15 -2.08
CA MET A 9 24.77 -3.26 -2.89
C MET A 9 25.02 -2.89 -4.36
N VAL A 10 24.29 -1.90 -4.91
CA VAL A 10 24.49 -1.44 -6.30
C VAL A 10 25.67 -0.46 -6.40
N ILE A 11 25.94 0.29 -5.32
CA ILE A 11 26.97 1.34 -5.27
C ILE A 11 28.38 0.74 -5.40
N LYS A 12 28.63 -0.43 -4.79
CA LYS A 12 29.95 -1.08 -4.82
C LYS A 12 30.35 -1.62 -6.21
N HIS A 13 29.38 -1.83 -7.10
CA HIS A 13 29.62 -2.40 -8.44
C HIS A 13 29.69 -1.34 -9.55
N CYS A 14 29.14 -0.14 -9.32
CA CYS A 14 28.97 0.89 -10.37
C CYS A 14 29.84 2.14 -10.22
N LEU A 15 30.64 2.27 -9.14
CA LEU A 15 31.50 3.44 -8.95
C LEU A 15 32.92 3.17 -9.47
N TYR A 16 33.28 3.84 -10.55
CA TYR A 16 34.66 4.01 -11.00
C TYR A 16 35.44 4.85 -9.96
N PRO A 17 36.77 4.64 -9.80
CA PRO A 17 37.58 5.51 -8.94
C PRO A 17 37.48 6.97 -9.41
N LEU A 18 37.13 7.86 -8.47
CA LEU A 18 36.99 9.29 -8.72
C LEU A 18 38.34 9.91 -9.16
N PRO A 19 38.35 10.83 -10.15
CA PRO A 19 39.55 11.59 -10.51
C PRO A 19 40.03 12.46 -9.34
N GLN A 20 41.35 12.53 -9.13
CA GLN A 20 41.99 13.14 -7.95
C GLN A 20 41.96 14.69 -7.88
N ASN A 21 40.92 15.37 -8.39
CA ASN A 21 40.88 16.83 -8.37
C ASN A 21 40.13 17.41 -7.17
N THR A 22 40.77 18.38 -6.52
CA THR A 22 40.53 19.00 -5.20
C THR A 22 39.23 19.79 -5.00
N GLN A 23 38.19 19.59 -5.82
CA GLN A 23 36.81 20.05 -5.51
C GLN A 23 36.00 18.99 -4.73
N LEU A 24 36.70 18.00 -4.16
CA LEU A 24 36.16 16.70 -3.78
C LEU A 24 36.00 16.49 -2.27
N ASP A 25 36.25 17.46 -1.40
CA ASP A 25 36.25 17.19 0.05
C ASP A 25 34.84 16.89 0.60
N GLU A 26 33.83 17.69 0.27
CA GLU A 26 32.43 17.36 0.61
C GLU A 26 31.98 16.06 -0.07
N SER A 27 32.37 15.86 -1.33
CA SER A 27 32.02 14.64 -2.08
C SER A 27 32.71 13.39 -1.51
N ARG A 28 33.94 13.53 -0.98
CA ARG A 28 34.69 12.48 -0.27
C ARG A 28 34.09 12.21 1.08
N GLU A 29 33.68 13.24 1.82
CA GLU A 29 33.01 13.07 3.11
C GLU A 29 31.69 12.33 2.94
N ILE A 30 30.87 12.75 1.96
CA ILE A 30 29.63 12.06 1.60
C ILE A 30 29.91 10.61 1.17
N PHE A 31 30.94 10.37 0.36
CA PHE A 31 31.35 9.03 -0.07
C PHE A 31 31.83 8.16 1.09
N ASN A 32 32.66 8.69 2.00
CA ASN A 32 33.15 7.99 3.18
C ASN A 32 32.02 7.69 4.17
N ASN A 33 31.08 8.63 4.34
CA ASN A 33 29.86 8.43 5.11
C ASN A 33 28.99 7.33 4.49
N MET A 34 28.83 7.31 3.16
CA MET A 34 28.13 6.23 2.46
C MET A 34 28.81 4.87 2.65
N ILE A 35 30.14 4.79 2.56
CA ILE A 35 30.90 3.55 2.83
C ILE A 35 30.68 3.09 4.26
N SER A 36 30.85 3.98 5.23
CA SER A 36 30.65 3.70 6.65
C SER A 36 29.24 3.20 6.95
N LEU A 37 28.21 3.88 6.45
CA LEU A 37 26.81 3.48 6.60
C LEU A 37 26.49 2.14 5.93
N SER A 38 27.13 1.86 4.78
CA SER A 38 26.97 0.58 4.07
C SER A 38 27.72 -0.60 4.70
N SER A 39 28.64 -0.33 5.62
CA SER A 39 29.54 -1.35 6.19
C SER A 39 28.86 -2.31 7.17
N SER A 40 27.74 -1.89 7.78
CA SER A 40 26.99 -2.70 8.74
C SER A 40 25.51 -2.47 8.61
N LYS A 41 24.74 -3.56 8.73
CA LYS A 41 23.27 -3.52 8.76
C LYS A 41 22.75 -2.56 9.83
N TYR A 42 23.38 -2.53 11.00
CA TYR A 42 23.00 -1.63 12.10
C TYR A 42 23.09 -0.14 11.70
N HIS A 43 24.18 0.25 11.02
CA HIS A 43 24.35 1.64 10.59
C HIS A 43 23.39 2.02 9.48
N LEU A 44 23.09 1.07 8.57
CA LEU A 44 22.07 1.26 7.55
C LEU A 44 20.68 1.45 8.15
N ASP A 45 20.30 0.58 9.10
CA ASP A 45 18.99 0.65 9.78
C ASP A 45 18.87 1.98 10.53
N LYS A 46 19.89 2.37 11.30
CA LYS A 46 19.92 3.66 12.02
C LYS A 46 19.86 4.87 11.08
N TYR A 47 20.51 4.79 9.92
CA TYR A 47 20.42 5.84 8.90
C TYR A 47 19.00 5.95 8.35
N ILE A 48 18.36 4.82 8.02
CA ILE A 48 16.98 4.78 7.53
C ILE A 48 16.03 5.36 8.58
N GLU A 49 16.19 4.98 9.85
CA GLU A 49 15.38 5.47 10.98
C GLU A 49 15.46 6.99 11.15
N ASN A 50 16.60 7.60 10.82
CA ASN A 50 16.80 9.05 10.90
C ASN A 50 16.24 9.82 9.68
N LEU A 51 15.74 9.14 8.65
CA LEU A 51 15.14 9.83 7.51
C LEU A 51 13.82 10.49 7.93
N PRO A 52 13.54 11.73 7.50
CA PRO A 52 12.27 12.40 7.82
C PRO A 52 11.05 11.73 7.17
N THR A 53 11.28 10.80 6.24
CA THR A 53 10.26 10.00 5.57
C THR A 53 10.12 8.61 6.16
N TYR A 54 10.86 8.28 7.22
CA TYR A 54 10.76 6.99 7.88
C TYR A 54 9.48 6.91 8.70
N ILE A 55 8.76 5.80 8.54
CA ILE A 55 7.62 5.47 9.37
C ILE A 55 7.90 4.06 9.90
N PRO A 56 7.95 3.87 11.23
CA PRO A 56 8.23 2.57 11.81
C PRO A 56 7.07 1.61 11.55
N ALA A 57 7.40 0.34 11.30
CA ALA A 57 6.42 -0.73 11.28
C ALA A 57 6.09 -1.17 12.71
N VAL A 58 4.82 -1.52 12.92
CA VAL A 58 4.35 -2.25 14.10
C VAL A 58 4.56 -3.73 13.84
N HIS A 59 5.22 -4.39 14.78
CA HIS A 59 5.44 -5.84 14.75
C HIS A 59 4.49 -6.52 15.74
N GLU A 60 3.60 -7.35 15.21
CA GLU A 60 2.56 -8.04 15.97
C GLU A 60 3.00 -9.48 16.25
N VAL A 61 2.70 -9.96 17.46
CA VAL A 61 2.89 -11.34 17.87
C VAL A 61 1.62 -11.81 18.56
N TRP A 62 0.87 -12.68 17.88
CA TRP A 62 -0.43 -13.15 18.35
C TRP A 62 -0.37 -14.65 18.66
N ASN A 63 -0.92 -15.06 19.80
CA ASN A 63 -1.01 -16.47 20.18
C ASN A 63 -1.97 -17.21 19.25
N SER A 64 -1.67 -18.48 18.95
CA SER A 64 -2.58 -19.31 18.15
C SER A 64 -4.00 -19.36 18.72
N LYS A 65 -5.00 -19.32 17.83
CA LYS A 65 -6.40 -19.61 18.18
C LYS A 65 -6.68 -21.11 18.27
N ILE A 66 -5.74 -21.95 17.81
CA ILE A 66 -5.89 -23.41 17.85
C ILE A 66 -5.55 -23.92 19.25
N PRO A 67 -6.47 -24.66 19.91
CA PRO A 67 -6.22 -25.22 21.24
C PRO A 67 -4.95 -26.08 21.29
N ASN A 68 -4.24 -26.05 22.42
CA ASN A 68 -3.06 -26.88 22.71
C ASN A 68 -1.86 -26.65 21.77
N THR A 69 -1.78 -25.49 21.11
CA THR A 69 -0.61 -25.10 20.31
C THR A 69 0.10 -23.91 20.95
N ASN A 70 1.41 -24.04 21.16
CA ASN A 70 2.26 -22.92 21.60
C ASN A 70 2.81 -22.10 20.42
N SER A 71 2.19 -22.22 19.24
CA SER A 71 2.59 -21.45 18.07
C SER A 71 2.11 -20.01 18.18
N VAL A 72 2.86 -19.12 17.52
CA VAL A 72 2.52 -17.70 17.43
C VAL A 72 2.48 -17.27 15.97
N LEU A 73 1.52 -16.42 15.63
CA LEU A 73 1.51 -15.69 14.38
C LEU A 73 2.32 -14.41 14.54
N LYS A 74 3.26 -14.18 13.63
CA LYS A 74 4.02 -12.95 13.54
C LYS A 74 3.70 -12.25 12.22
N PHE A 75 3.42 -10.96 12.28
CA PHE A 75 3.21 -10.14 11.10
C PHE A 75 3.60 -8.69 11.36
N SER A 76 3.69 -7.90 10.31
CA SER A 76 4.09 -6.50 10.42
C SER A 76 3.19 -5.63 9.60
N TRP A 77 2.92 -4.44 10.11
CA TRP A 77 2.10 -3.46 9.42
C TRP A 77 2.51 -2.03 9.77
N VAL A 78 2.14 -1.09 8.92
CA VAL A 78 2.36 0.35 9.11
C VAL A 78 0.99 1.00 9.24
N LYS A 79 0.85 1.96 10.16
CA LYS A 79 -0.42 2.69 10.30
C LYS A 79 -0.67 3.56 9.06
N PRO A 80 -1.78 3.35 8.32
CA PRO A 80 -2.12 4.22 7.21
C PRO A 80 -2.20 5.70 7.59
N SER A 81 -2.65 6.02 8.81
CA SER A 81 -2.73 7.39 9.32
C SER A 81 -1.35 8.07 9.39
N ASP A 82 -0.30 7.36 9.78
CA ASP A 82 1.07 7.89 9.80
C ASP A 82 1.58 8.18 8.38
N LEU A 83 1.27 7.30 7.42
CA LEU A 83 1.55 7.53 6.00
C LEU A 83 0.80 8.76 5.48
N CYS A 84 -0.46 8.93 5.87
CA CYS A 84 -1.24 10.11 5.50
C CYS A 84 -0.64 11.40 6.08
N ARG A 85 -0.17 11.39 7.33
CA ARG A 85 0.55 12.54 7.93
C ARG A 85 1.81 12.89 7.13
N LEU A 86 2.60 11.89 6.75
CA LEU A 86 3.78 12.10 5.92
C LEU A 86 3.42 12.75 4.57
N ILE A 87 2.36 12.28 3.92
CA ILE A 87 1.90 12.85 2.64
C ILE A 87 1.36 14.27 2.81
N LEU A 88 0.60 14.54 3.88
CA LEU A 88 0.06 15.87 4.18
C LEU A 88 1.13 16.87 4.62
N SER A 89 2.34 16.43 4.97
CA SER A 89 3.47 17.36 5.16
C SER A 89 3.89 18.06 3.85
N ASN A 90 3.47 17.53 2.70
CA ASN A 90 3.70 18.16 1.40
C ASN A 90 2.69 19.28 1.13
N LYS A 91 3.16 20.52 1.22
CA LYS A 91 2.36 21.73 0.98
C LYS A 91 1.64 21.75 -0.37
N SER A 92 2.23 21.17 -1.42
CA SER A 92 1.59 21.12 -2.75
C SER A 92 0.33 20.26 -2.73
N ILE A 93 0.34 19.14 -2.01
CA ILE A 93 -0.81 18.25 -1.87
C ILE A 93 -1.88 18.95 -1.02
N VAL A 94 -1.48 19.58 0.09
CA VAL A 94 -2.40 20.35 0.94
C VAL A 94 -3.08 21.48 0.16
N SER A 95 -2.33 22.26 -0.62
CA SER A 95 -2.89 23.32 -1.46
C SER A 95 -3.90 22.80 -2.47
N GLN A 96 -3.61 21.64 -3.10
CA GLN A 96 -4.55 20.99 -4.01
C GLN A 96 -5.85 20.58 -3.29
N LEU A 97 -5.76 19.90 -2.15
CA LEU A 97 -6.93 19.47 -1.39
C LEU A 97 -7.83 20.64 -0.96
N LEU A 98 -7.23 21.76 -0.53
CA LEU A 98 -7.97 22.96 -0.14
C LEU A 98 -8.68 23.60 -1.34
N LEU A 99 -8.03 23.61 -2.50
CA LEU A 99 -8.61 24.11 -3.74
C LEU A 99 -9.82 23.24 -4.16
N GLU A 100 -9.67 21.91 -4.15
CA GLU A 100 -10.75 20.96 -4.45
C GLU A 100 -11.94 21.12 -3.50
N LYS A 101 -11.68 21.37 -2.21
CA LYS A 101 -12.73 21.63 -1.23
C LYS A 101 -13.51 22.90 -1.56
N LYS A 102 -12.81 23.99 -1.90
CA LYS A 102 -13.46 25.25 -2.30
C LYS A 102 -14.35 25.05 -3.54
N TYR A 103 -13.85 24.34 -4.55
CA TYR A 103 -14.64 24.06 -5.75
C TYR A 103 -15.89 23.21 -5.49
N LYS A 104 -15.80 22.26 -4.56
CA LYS A 104 -16.95 21.50 -4.10
C LYS A 104 -18.01 22.38 -3.44
N ASP A 105 -17.58 23.36 -2.63
CA ASP A 105 -18.49 24.30 -1.96
C ASP A 105 -19.11 25.29 -2.97
N ASP A 106 -18.37 25.69 -4.00
CA ASP A 106 -18.80 26.63 -5.05
C ASP A 106 -19.67 25.99 -6.16
N ASN A 107 -19.89 24.66 -6.14
CA ASN A 107 -20.59 23.90 -7.19
C ASN A 107 -20.08 24.16 -8.63
N SER A 108 -18.78 24.48 -8.79
CA SER A 108 -18.24 24.80 -10.10
C SER A 108 -17.94 23.53 -10.92
N ASP A 109 -18.35 23.51 -12.19
CA ASP A 109 -18.06 22.41 -13.12
C ASP A 109 -16.64 22.46 -13.75
N GLU A 110 -15.83 23.47 -13.41
CA GLU A 110 -14.53 23.73 -14.08
C GLU A 110 -13.40 22.76 -13.72
N LEU A 111 -13.54 21.92 -12.69
CA LEU A 111 -12.53 20.90 -12.36
C LEU A 111 -12.56 19.77 -13.40
N ARG A 112 -11.80 19.96 -14.49
CA ARG A 112 -11.39 18.90 -15.41
C ARG A 112 -10.32 18.04 -14.73
N TYR A 113 -10.75 17.00 -14.02
CA TYR A 113 -9.81 15.96 -13.59
C TYR A 113 -9.27 15.22 -14.81
N THR A 114 -7.96 15.09 -14.84
CA THR A 114 -7.28 14.15 -15.72
C THR A 114 -7.42 12.75 -15.12
N GLU A 115 -8.12 11.88 -15.86
CA GLU A 115 -7.96 10.42 -15.89
C GLU A 115 -8.55 9.57 -14.74
N HIS A 116 -8.59 10.03 -13.48
CA HIS A 116 -8.92 9.14 -12.33
C HIS A 116 -10.35 9.26 -11.74
N LEU A 117 -11.17 10.19 -12.22
CA LEU A 117 -12.54 10.40 -11.74
C LEU A 117 -13.57 10.40 -12.88
N GLN A 118 -13.41 9.51 -13.86
CA GLN A 118 -14.55 9.08 -14.69
C GLN A 118 -15.48 8.18 -13.85
N CYS A 119 -16.12 8.78 -12.85
CA CYS A 119 -17.04 8.10 -11.95
C CYS A 119 -18.34 8.90 -11.82
N SER A 120 -19.35 8.34 -11.15
CA SER A 120 -20.59 9.06 -10.88
C SER A 120 -20.33 10.39 -10.15
N ALA A 121 -21.20 11.38 -10.39
CA ALA A 121 -21.14 12.68 -9.72
C ALA A 121 -21.14 12.54 -8.19
N GLU A 122 -21.93 11.61 -7.66
CA GLU A 122 -21.97 11.29 -6.22
C GLU A 122 -20.60 10.85 -5.69
N ARG A 123 -19.93 9.94 -6.42
CA ARG A 123 -18.61 9.45 -6.03
C ARG A 123 -17.56 10.55 -6.14
N LYS A 124 -17.62 11.38 -7.19
CA LYS A 124 -16.78 12.57 -7.33
C LYS A 124 -16.95 13.48 -6.11
N ASN A 125 -18.17 13.86 -5.78
CA ASN A 125 -18.48 14.76 -4.67
C ASN A 125 -18.02 14.22 -3.31
N ARG A 126 -18.02 12.90 -3.12
CA ARG A 126 -17.48 12.27 -1.92
C ARG A 126 -15.95 12.38 -1.80
N LEU A 127 -15.24 12.34 -2.94
CA LEU A 127 -13.77 12.29 -2.99
C LEU A 127 -13.10 13.66 -3.11
N LEU A 128 -13.81 14.69 -3.58
CA LEU A 128 -13.28 16.04 -3.70
C LEU A 128 -12.88 16.63 -2.34
N GLY A 129 -11.65 17.13 -2.25
CA GLY A 129 -11.12 17.78 -1.05
C GLY A 129 -10.78 16.81 0.09
N THR A 130 -10.77 15.50 -0.18
CA THR A 130 -10.34 14.47 0.78
C THR A 130 -9.03 13.83 0.34
N LEU A 131 -8.20 13.41 1.28
CA LEU A 131 -7.00 12.65 0.95
C LEU A 131 -7.42 11.22 0.56
N GLN A 132 -7.24 10.92 -0.72
CA GLN A 132 -7.64 9.65 -1.32
C GLN A 132 -6.57 8.58 -1.14
N LEU A 133 -7.02 7.37 -0.82
CA LEU A 133 -6.21 6.17 -0.64
C LEU A 133 -6.63 5.08 -1.63
N GLU A 134 -5.65 4.51 -2.32
CA GLU A 134 -5.83 3.33 -3.17
C GLU A 134 -5.03 2.16 -2.60
N PHE A 135 -5.74 1.09 -2.24
CA PHE A 135 -5.12 -0.12 -1.72
C PHE A 135 -4.87 -1.14 -2.82
N GLY A 136 -3.69 -1.73 -2.83
CA GLY A 136 -3.36 -2.91 -3.62
C GLY A 136 -3.30 -4.14 -2.73
N PHE A 137 -3.82 -5.28 -3.18
CA PHE A 137 -3.79 -6.54 -2.47
C PHE A 137 -3.25 -7.64 -3.38
N ASP A 138 -2.21 -8.34 -2.91
CA ASP A 138 -1.58 -9.41 -3.70
C ASP A 138 -0.97 -10.50 -2.81
N ASP A 139 -0.96 -11.73 -3.33
CA ASP A 139 -0.25 -12.86 -2.74
C ASP A 139 0.98 -13.18 -3.60
N PHE A 140 2.17 -13.10 -3.00
CA PHE A 140 3.41 -13.43 -3.70
C PHE A 140 4.21 -14.48 -2.95
N SER A 141 5.01 -15.26 -3.69
CA SER A 141 5.94 -16.22 -3.12
C SER A 141 7.36 -15.71 -3.23
N ILE A 142 8.13 -15.84 -2.16
CA ILE A 142 9.56 -15.45 -2.14
C ILE A 142 10.45 -16.54 -2.75
N VAL A 143 9.90 -17.74 -2.98
CA VAL A 143 10.60 -18.87 -3.60
C VAL A 143 10.09 -19.11 -5.03
N ASN A 144 10.87 -19.85 -5.83
CA ASN A 144 10.55 -20.16 -7.22
C ASN A 144 9.15 -20.77 -7.38
N GLN A 145 8.26 -20.08 -8.10
CA GLN A 145 6.83 -20.39 -8.29
C GLN A 145 6.50 -21.80 -8.83
N LEU A 146 7.49 -22.58 -9.28
CA LEU A 146 7.32 -23.97 -9.74
C LEU A 146 7.66 -25.05 -8.68
N GLY A 147 8.31 -24.70 -7.57
CA GLY A 147 8.75 -25.66 -6.54
C GLY A 147 7.68 -26.13 -5.55
N VAL A 148 7.81 -27.36 -5.05
CA VAL A 148 6.92 -27.95 -4.01
C VAL A 148 6.91 -27.14 -2.70
N LYS A 149 7.97 -26.35 -2.43
CA LYS A 149 8.11 -25.51 -1.22
C LYS A 149 7.31 -24.20 -1.26
N ASN A 150 6.64 -23.87 -2.36
CA ASN A 150 6.03 -22.55 -2.56
C ASN A 150 4.90 -22.22 -1.59
N LYS A 151 4.12 -23.24 -1.22
CA LYS A 151 3.00 -23.10 -0.29
C LYS A 151 3.44 -22.62 1.11
N ASN A 152 4.70 -22.84 1.48
CA ASN A 152 5.24 -22.47 2.79
C ASN A 152 5.71 -21.02 2.86
N HIS A 153 5.93 -20.37 1.72
CA HIS A 153 6.55 -19.05 1.63
C HIS A 153 5.70 -18.08 0.81
N THR A 154 4.39 -18.27 0.83
CA THR A 154 3.42 -17.32 0.27
C THR A 154 3.09 -16.26 1.32
N TYR A 155 3.25 -15.01 0.93
CA TYR A 155 2.95 -13.85 1.75
C TYR A 155 1.80 -13.06 1.13
N MET A 156 0.94 -12.55 1.99
CA MET A 156 -0.04 -11.54 1.64
C MET A 156 0.58 -10.17 1.87
N GLY A 157 0.53 -9.34 0.84
CA GLY A 157 0.92 -7.94 0.89
C GLY A 157 -0.29 -7.03 0.73
N LEU A 158 -0.40 -6.04 1.63
CA LEU A 158 -1.27 -4.87 1.43
C LEU A 158 -0.38 -3.69 1.05
N TYR A 159 -0.73 -3.02 -0.04
CA TYR A 159 -0.04 -1.87 -0.57
C TYR A 159 -0.95 -0.64 -0.53
N LEU A 160 -0.36 0.55 -0.41
CA LEU A 160 -1.07 1.82 -0.42
C LEU A 160 -0.40 2.80 -1.38
N THR A 161 -1.23 3.50 -2.14
CA THR A 161 -0.83 4.62 -3.00
C THR A 161 -1.81 5.79 -2.85
N PHE A 162 -1.36 6.99 -3.24
CA PHE A 162 -2.11 8.23 -3.09
C PHE A 162 -2.34 8.85 -4.48
N PRO A 163 -3.58 8.90 -5.00
CA PRO A 163 -3.88 9.43 -6.35
C PRO A 163 -3.40 10.86 -6.61
N HIS A 164 -3.33 11.67 -5.55
CA HIS A 164 -2.79 13.04 -5.56
C HIS A 164 -1.31 13.11 -5.98
N ILE A 165 -0.59 12.00 -5.91
CA ILE A 165 0.77 11.91 -6.44
C ILE A 165 0.65 11.67 -7.96
N PRO A 166 1.34 12.48 -8.80
CA PRO A 166 1.29 12.32 -10.26
C PRO A 166 1.56 10.88 -10.69
N LEU A 167 0.81 10.39 -11.70
CA LEU A 167 0.88 8.99 -12.14
C LEU A 167 2.31 8.53 -12.47
N LYS A 168 3.09 9.37 -13.18
CA LYS A 168 4.51 9.11 -13.50
C LYS A 168 5.38 8.87 -12.25
N MET A 169 4.98 9.39 -11.09
CA MET A 169 5.62 9.13 -9.81
C MET A 169 5.04 7.88 -9.16
N ARG A 170 3.73 7.66 -9.16
CA ARG A 170 3.09 6.45 -8.59
C ARG A 170 3.53 5.14 -9.25
N LEU A 171 3.77 5.15 -10.56
CA LEU A 171 4.18 3.96 -11.32
C LEU A 171 5.60 3.47 -10.97
N LYS A 172 6.40 4.27 -10.25
CA LYS A 172 7.72 3.82 -9.81
C LYS A 172 7.54 2.98 -8.54
N GLN A 173 8.03 1.74 -8.54
CA GLN A 173 8.01 0.81 -7.40
C GLN A 173 8.40 1.45 -6.06
N LYS A 174 9.27 2.48 -6.09
CA LYS A 174 9.67 3.24 -4.90
C LYS A 174 8.57 4.05 -4.20
N ASN A 175 7.42 4.28 -4.85
CA ASN A 175 6.33 5.12 -4.35
C ASN A 175 5.05 4.31 -4.03
N ILE A 176 5.13 2.97 -4.05
CA ILE A 176 4.10 2.09 -3.52
C ILE A 176 4.50 1.74 -2.08
N PHE A 177 3.66 2.08 -1.12
CA PHE A 177 3.92 1.82 0.29
C PHE A 177 3.40 0.43 0.66
N MET A 178 4.24 -0.42 1.25
CA MET A 178 3.78 -1.68 1.82
C MET A 178 3.23 -1.40 3.22
N VAL A 179 1.94 -1.64 3.39
CA VAL A 179 1.20 -1.37 4.63
C VAL A 179 1.14 -2.59 5.52
N MET A 180 1.08 -3.80 4.96
CA MET A 180 0.99 -5.03 5.75
C MET A 180 1.69 -6.17 5.03
N LEU A 181 2.32 -7.03 5.81
CA LEU A 181 2.95 -8.26 5.34
C LEU A 181 2.70 -9.39 6.35
N VAL A 182 2.10 -10.49 5.88
CA VAL A 182 1.83 -11.69 6.70
C VAL A 182 2.06 -12.95 5.88
N ASN A 183 2.61 -13.99 6.51
CA ASN A 183 2.73 -15.31 5.88
C ASN A 183 1.36 -16.01 5.89
N ARG A 184 0.90 -16.45 4.71
CA ARG A 184 -0.43 -17.08 4.55
C ARG A 184 -0.55 -18.43 5.25
N LYS A 185 0.52 -19.21 5.25
CA LYS A 185 0.56 -20.51 5.92
C LYS A 185 0.49 -20.31 7.43
N ASP A 186 1.37 -19.49 7.99
CA ASP A 186 1.41 -19.21 9.42
C ASP A 186 0.06 -18.65 9.91
N MET A 187 -0.56 -17.76 9.14
CA MET A 187 -1.90 -17.23 9.45
C MET A 187 -2.93 -18.35 9.60
N ARG A 188 -3.00 -19.26 8.61
CA ARG A 188 -3.96 -20.37 8.60
C ARG A 188 -3.66 -21.40 9.69
N GLU A 189 -2.40 -21.75 9.89
CA GLU A 189 -1.96 -22.72 10.91
C GLU A 189 -2.16 -22.21 12.34
N ASN A 190 -2.25 -20.90 12.55
CA ASN A 190 -2.61 -20.31 13.84
C ASN A 190 -4.12 -20.00 13.96
N GLY A 191 -4.94 -20.43 13.01
CA GLY A 191 -6.40 -20.30 13.06
C GLY A 191 -6.94 -18.89 12.79
N TYR A 192 -6.15 -18.03 12.15
CA TYR A 192 -6.55 -16.66 11.82
C TYR A 192 -7.12 -16.55 10.40
N GLN A 193 -8.10 -15.66 10.24
CA GLN A 193 -8.67 -15.28 8.95
C GLN A 193 -8.24 -13.88 8.54
N LEU A 194 -8.44 -13.53 7.26
CA LEU A 194 -8.05 -12.23 6.72
C LEU A 194 -8.67 -11.07 7.51
N ALA A 195 -9.95 -11.19 7.89
CA ALA A 195 -10.67 -10.19 8.69
C ALA A 195 -10.01 -9.92 10.06
N ASP A 196 -9.42 -10.95 10.69
CA ASP A 196 -8.69 -10.78 11.95
C ASP A 196 -7.44 -9.92 11.73
N ILE A 197 -6.66 -10.26 10.70
CA ILE A 197 -5.37 -9.62 10.41
C ILE A 197 -5.54 -8.17 9.97
N PHE A 198 -6.61 -7.87 9.23
CA PHE A 198 -6.92 -6.50 8.81
C PHE A 198 -7.49 -5.61 9.91
N ARG A 199 -7.91 -6.17 11.06
CA ARG A 199 -8.56 -5.41 12.13
C ARG A 199 -7.76 -4.17 12.58
N PRO A 200 -6.43 -4.23 12.82
CA PRO A 200 -5.66 -3.05 13.22
C PRO A 200 -5.67 -1.94 12.16
N VAL A 201 -5.51 -2.31 10.88
CA VAL A 201 -5.54 -1.37 9.74
C VAL A 201 -6.92 -0.74 9.58
N ILE A 202 -7.99 -1.53 9.68
CA ILE A 202 -9.37 -1.03 9.57
C ILE A 202 -9.69 -0.08 10.72
N THR A 203 -9.26 -0.38 11.94
CA THR A 203 -9.46 0.50 13.10
C THR A 203 -8.76 1.85 12.91
N ASP A 204 -7.50 1.84 12.47
CA ASP A 204 -6.75 3.07 12.18
C ASP A 204 -7.42 3.90 11.07
N LEU A 205 -7.81 3.26 9.97
CA LEU A 205 -8.52 3.92 8.87
C LEU A 205 -9.86 4.49 9.30
N LYS A 206 -10.65 3.78 10.11
CA LYS A 206 -11.94 4.27 10.59
C LYS A 206 -11.78 5.58 11.35
N SER A 207 -10.88 5.63 12.33
CA SER A 207 -10.60 6.86 13.08
C SER A 207 -10.15 7.98 12.14
N ALA A 208 -9.22 7.71 11.23
CA ALA A 208 -8.71 8.71 10.29
C ALA A 208 -9.77 9.19 9.27
N MET A 209 -10.76 8.37 8.93
CA MET A 209 -11.87 8.73 8.04
C MET A 209 -12.99 9.47 8.77
N THR A 210 -13.24 9.20 10.05
CA THR A 210 -14.30 9.84 10.84
C THR A 210 -13.85 11.14 11.50
N GLU A 211 -12.66 11.13 12.10
CA GLU A 211 -12.10 12.26 12.85
C GLU A 211 -11.24 13.16 11.96
N GLY A 212 -10.66 12.60 10.89
CA GLY A 212 -9.69 13.29 10.04
C GLY A 212 -8.27 13.30 10.64
N ILE A 213 -7.35 13.95 9.92
CA ILE A 213 -5.99 14.19 10.37
C ILE A 213 -5.74 15.69 10.46
N LEU A 214 -5.42 16.15 11.67
CA LEU A 214 -5.05 17.54 11.95
C LEU A 214 -3.59 17.81 11.57
N ILE A 215 -3.37 18.78 10.67
CA ILE A 215 -2.05 19.31 10.26
C ILE A 215 -2.17 20.84 10.18
N ASP A 216 -1.29 21.59 10.84
CA ASP A 216 -1.28 23.06 10.84
C ASP A 216 -2.66 23.70 11.10
N ASN A 217 -3.38 23.21 12.13
CA ASN A 217 -4.74 23.62 12.50
C ASN A 217 -5.82 23.39 11.43
N LYS A 218 -5.54 22.60 10.39
CA LYS A 218 -6.49 22.20 9.36
C LYS A 218 -6.76 20.71 9.48
N ASN A 219 -8.03 20.33 9.45
CA ASN A 219 -8.43 18.94 9.49
C ASN A 219 -8.67 18.38 8.08
N PHE A 220 -8.00 17.29 7.75
CA PHE A 220 -8.10 16.62 6.45
C PHE A 220 -8.81 15.28 6.60
N ILE A 221 -9.96 15.13 5.95
CA ILE A 221 -10.68 13.86 5.89
C ILE A 221 -10.01 12.93 4.89
N ILE A 222 -9.96 11.66 5.24
CA ILE A 222 -9.43 10.60 4.38
C ILE A 222 -10.57 9.85 3.69
N SER A 223 -10.34 9.36 2.48
CA SER A 223 -11.28 8.52 1.76
C SER A 223 -10.57 7.39 1.03
N ILE A 224 -11.14 6.19 1.09
CA ILE A 224 -10.68 5.08 0.25
C ILE A 224 -11.33 5.24 -1.12
N SER A 225 -10.52 5.53 -2.14
CA SER A 225 -10.99 5.68 -3.51
C SER A 225 -11.04 4.33 -4.21
N ALA A 226 -10.04 3.46 -4.06
CA ALA A 226 -10.04 2.15 -4.72
C ALA A 226 -9.39 1.05 -3.88
N ILE A 227 -9.80 -0.18 -4.17
CA ILE A 227 -9.11 -1.40 -3.76
C ILE A 227 -8.88 -2.21 -5.04
N CYS A 228 -7.63 -2.58 -5.28
CA CYS A 228 -7.16 -3.27 -6.46
C CYS A 228 -6.53 -4.59 -6.04
N GLY A 229 -6.84 -5.66 -6.74
CA GLY A 229 -6.21 -6.97 -6.55
C GLY A 229 -6.52 -7.86 -7.73
N ASP A 230 -5.88 -9.02 -7.78
CA ASP A 230 -6.33 -10.08 -8.69
C ASP A 230 -7.74 -10.56 -8.31
N ASN A 231 -8.35 -11.38 -9.16
CA ASN A 231 -9.72 -11.85 -8.90
C ASN A 231 -9.80 -12.60 -7.56
N LYS A 232 -8.80 -13.43 -7.24
CA LYS A 232 -8.81 -14.25 -6.04
C LYS A 232 -8.73 -13.39 -4.78
N GLY A 233 -7.76 -12.49 -4.73
CA GLY A 233 -7.54 -11.60 -3.60
C GLY A 233 -8.69 -10.64 -3.41
N THR A 234 -9.23 -10.07 -4.48
CA THR A 234 -10.40 -9.19 -4.40
C THR A 234 -11.63 -9.91 -3.87
N TYR A 235 -11.90 -11.15 -4.33
CA TYR A 235 -13.00 -11.95 -3.80
C TYR A 235 -12.81 -12.27 -2.32
N GLU A 236 -11.61 -12.68 -1.91
CA GLU A 236 -11.32 -12.99 -0.51
C GLU A 236 -11.50 -11.76 0.39
N LEU A 237 -11.01 -10.60 -0.04
CA LEU A 237 -11.10 -9.35 0.70
C LEU A 237 -12.55 -8.86 0.85
N LEU A 238 -13.40 -9.16 -0.13
CA LEU A 238 -14.85 -8.88 -0.08
C LEU A 238 -15.65 -10.00 0.60
N GLY A 239 -15.01 -11.08 1.06
CA GLY A 239 -15.67 -12.20 1.74
C GLY A 239 -16.39 -13.20 0.82
N TYR A 240 -16.10 -13.17 -0.48
CA TYR A 240 -16.64 -14.13 -1.44
C TYR A 240 -15.81 -15.43 -1.48
N ASN A 241 -16.43 -16.49 -2.02
CA ASN A 241 -15.77 -17.77 -2.25
C ASN A 241 -14.76 -17.66 -3.41
N THR A 242 -13.54 -18.15 -3.19
CA THR A 242 -12.42 -18.09 -4.15
C THR A 242 -12.28 -19.34 -5.04
N ALA A 243 -13.21 -20.29 -4.97
CA ALA A 243 -13.20 -21.52 -5.78
C ALA A 243 -13.69 -21.33 -7.23
N PHE A 244 -14.25 -20.17 -7.57
CA PHE A 244 -14.71 -19.78 -8.92
C PHE A 244 -15.51 -20.85 -9.69
N GLN A 245 -16.32 -21.64 -9.00
CA GLN A 245 -17.17 -22.66 -9.64
C GLN A 245 -18.49 -22.02 -10.10
N THR A 246 -19.16 -22.61 -11.10
CA THR A 246 -20.44 -22.09 -11.65
C THR A 246 -21.49 -21.76 -10.59
N ARG A 247 -21.55 -22.56 -9.51
CA ARG A 247 -22.52 -22.37 -8.41
C ARG A 247 -22.10 -21.30 -7.39
N SER A 248 -20.81 -20.97 -7.29
CA SER A 248 -20.26 -20.05 -6.29
C SER A 248 -19.72 -18.74 -6.88
N PHE A 249 -19.54 -18.66 -8.20
CA PHE A 249 -19.09 -17.48 -8.91
C PHE A 249 -20.17 -16.38 -8.93
N ILE A 250 -19.74 -15.15 -8.62
CA ILE A 250 -20.55 -13.92 -8.69
C ILE A 250 -19.68 -12.82 -9.30
N CYS A 251 -19.99 -12.36 -10.51
CA CYS A 251 -19.26 -11.25 -11.12
C CYS A 251 -19.32 -9.99 -10.24
N LEU A 252 -18.17 -9.42 -9.89
CA LEU A 252 -18.10 -8.21 -9.03
C LEU A 252 -18.59 -6.93 -9.73
N VAL A 253 -18.66 -6.95 -11.07
CA VAL A 253 -19.10 -5.79 -11.86
C VAL A 253 -20.62 -5.76 -12.01
N CYS A 254 -21.22 -6.89 -12.41
CA CYS A 254 -22.65 -6.95 -12.75
C CYS A 254 -23.50 -7.83 -11.80
N GLY A 255 -22.88 -8.53 -10.85
CA GLY A 255 -23.57 -9.42 -9.92
C GLY A 255 -24.09 -10.73 -10.54
N ALA A 256 -23.77 -11.00 -11.82
CA ALA A 256 -24.19 -12.23 -12.49
C ALA A 256 -23.62 -13.47 -11.79
N LYS A 257 -24.49 -14.45 -11.54
CA LYS A 257 -24.12 -15.75 -10.97
C LYS A 257 -23.76 -16.71 -12.10
N GLY A 258 -22.73 -17.54 -11.89
CA GLY A 258 -22.27 -18.49 -12.91
C GLY A 258 -23.38 -19.37 -13.49
N ALA A 259 -24.33 -19.82 -12.65
CA ALA A 259 -25.47 -20.64 -13.08
C ALA A 259 -26.40 -19.98 -14.12
N LYS A 260 -26.52 -18.64 -14.13
CA LYS A 260 -27.34 -17.91 -15.11
C LYS A 260 -26.62 -17.75 -16.46
N MET A 261 -25.30 -17.55 -16.45
CA MET A 261 -24.51 -17.40 -17.68
C MET A 261 -24.49 -18.68 -18.53
N SER A 262 -24.47 -19.85 -17.89
CA SER A 262 -24.50 -21.14 -18.61
C SER A 262 -25.84 -21.43 -19.30
N LEU A 263 -26.95 -20.86 -18.81
CA LEU A 263 -28.28 -21.05 -19.43
C LEU A 263 -28.49 -20.14 -20.64
N GLU A 264 -27.98 -18.90 -20.61
CA GLU A 264 -28.11 -17.95 -21.73
C GLU A 264 -27.21 -18.28 -22.93
N LEU A 265 -26.09 -18.97 -22.70
CA LEU A 265 -25.22 -19.50 -23.76
C LEU A 265 -25.80 -20.76 -24.39
N ALA A 266 -26.40 -21.65 -23.58
CA ALA A 266 -27.04 -22.87 -24.06
C ALA A 266 -28.39 -22.63 -24.78
N SER A 267 -29.01 -21.47 -24.63
CA SER A 267 -30.23 -21.07 -25.34
C SER A 267 -29.97 -20.30 -26.64
N LYS A 268 -28.70 -20.16 -27.04
CA LYS A 268 -28.26 -19.44 -28.26
C LYS A 268 -27.55 -20.35 -29.28
N GLU A 269 -27.59 -21.66 -29.06
CA GLU A 269 -27.27 -22.70 -30.06
C GLU A 269 -28.57 -23.36 -30.52
#